data_AF-A0A1Q7V6X1-F1
#
_entry.id   AF-A0A1Q7V6X1-F1
#
_cell.length_a   1.000
_cell.length_b   1.000
_cell.length_c   1.000
_cell.angle_alpha   90.00
_cell.angle_beta   90.00
_cell.angle_gamma   90.00
#
_symmetry.space_group_name_H-M   'P 1'
#
loop_
_entity.id
_entity.type
_entity.pdbx_description
1 polymer ?
#
loop_
_entity_poly.entity_id
_entity_poly.type
_entity_poly.pdbx_seq_one_letter_code
_entity_poly.pdbx_strand_id
1 'polypeptide(L)'
;MTTSREPDVIGKSPSQPSSDDSRVIVEEIACAIANAQAALLAGRFAELERCVSHQQELCIALAKLHNGASRASTDMDNKIRLVSAAQRAHQQNKIFGAGLRRMQRHLETLRRVLNGRSLTYDPKPITPPQRES
;
A
#
# COMPACT_ATOMS: atom_id res chain seq x y z
N MET A 1 7.30 63.25 24.35
CA MET A 1 8.35 62.26 24.04
C MET A 1 7.67 60.95 23.71
N THR A 2 7.75 60.54 22.45
CA THR A 2 7.13 59.34 21.89
C THR A 2 8.19 58.23 21.81
N THR A 3 7.98 57.11 22.49
CA THR A 3 8.72 55.85 22.25
C THR A 3 7.67 54.73 22.17
N SER A 4 7.19 54.46 20.96
CA SER A 4 7.69 53.39 20.08
C SER A 4 7.36 52.01 20.62
N ARG A 5 6.30 51.43 20.06
CA ARG A 5 5.69 50.15 20.36
C ARG A 5 6.42 49.09 19.52
N GLU A 6 7.19 48.21 20.15
CA GLU A 6 7.65 46.99 19.49
C GLU A 6 6.45 46.07 19.26
N PRO A 7 6.25 45.50 18.06
CA PRO A 7 5.30 44.43 17.88
C PRO A 7 5.96 43.13 18.35
N ASP A 8 5.44 42.61 19.46
CA ASP A 8 5.67 41.24 19.91
C ASP A 8 5.40 40.29 18.74
N VAL A 9 6.45 39.63 18.26
CA VAL A 9 6.36 38.56 17.27
C VAL A 9 5.66 37.40 17.97
N ILE A 10 4.33 37.35 17.86
CA ILE A 10 3.53 36.23 18.31
C ILE A 10 4.06 34.99 17.60
N GLY A 11 4.81 34.20 18.35
CA GLY A 11 5.29 32.88 17.95
C GLY A 11 4.12 32.09 17.41
N LYS A 12 4.24 31.66 16.16
CA LYS A 12 3.31 30.76 15.51
C LYS A 12 3.38 29.43 16.28
N SER A 13 2.51 29.25 17.25
CA SER A 13 2.35 27.97 17.96
C SER A 13 2.19 26.86 16.93
N PRO A 14 2.86 25.70 17.10
CA PRO A 14 2.69 24.58 16.20
C PRO A 14 1.21 24.19 16.16
N SER A 15 0.58 24.41 15.02
CA SER A 15 -0.83 24.10 14.79
C SER A 15 -1.05 22.61 15.07
N GLN A 16 -1.92 22.31 16.03
CA GLN A 16 -2.24 20.95 16.41
C GLN A 16 -2.77 20.17 15.19
N PRO A 17 -2.42 18.88 15.07
CA PRO A 17 -2.97 18.03 14.02
C PRO A 17 -4.49 17.95 14.17
N SER A 18 -5.22 18.39 13.13
CA SER A 18 -6.67 18.44 13.18
C SER A 18 -7.27 17.06 12.86
N SER A 19 -8.49 16.81 13.34
CA SER A 19 -9.23 15.59 12.97
C SER A 19 -9.52 15.54 11.46
N ASP A 20 -9.57 16.70 10.79
CA ASP A 20 -9.73 16.81 9.35
C ASP A 20 -8.48 16.33 8.60
N ASP A 21 -7.28 16.61 9.11
CA ASP A 21 -6.02 16.13 8.53
C ASP A 21 -5.96 14.60 8.53
N SER A 22 -6.44 13.97 9.61
CA SER A 22 -6.52 12.51 9.71
C SER A 22 -7.52 11.91 8.71
N ARG A 23 -8.66 12.58 8.48
CA ARG A 23 -9.67 12.12 7.52
C ARG A 23 -9.15 12.17 6.08
N VAL A 24 -8.51 13.28 5.71
CA VAL A 24 -7.93 13.47 4.36
C VAL A 24 -6.89 12.38 4.07
N ILE A 25 -5.98 12.13 5.01
CA ILE A 25 -4.95 11.09 4.83
C ILE A 25 -5.57 9.69 4.67
N VAL A 26 -6.63 9.36 5.41
CA VAL A 26 -7.29 8.06 5.26
C VAL A 26 -8.02 7.93 3.92
N GLU A 27 -8.62 9.01 3.41
CA GLU A 27 -9.21 9.04 2.07
C GLU A 27 -8.13 8.88 0.97
N GLU A 28 -6.97 9.53 1.14
CA GLU A 28 -5.82 9.37 0.23
C GLU A 28 -5.24 7.95 0.28
N ILE A 29 -5.18 7.31 1.46
CA ILE A 29 -4.76 5.90 1.58
C ILE A 29 -5.70 5.00 0.77
N ALA A 30 -7.02 5.18 0.89
CA ALA A 30 -8.00 4.40 0.14
C ALA A 30 -7.83 4.58 -1.38
N CYS A 31 -7.56 5.81 -1.83
CA CYS A 31 -7.28 6.11 -3.24
C CYS A 31 -5.99 5.42 -3.71
N ALA A 32 -4.92 5.53 -2.94
CA ALA A 32 -3.62 4.92 -3.26
C ALA A 32 -3.71 3.38 -3.33
N ILE A 33 -4.55 2.76 -2.49
CA ILE A 33 -4.83 1.31 -2.54
C ILE A 33 -5.56 0.94 -3.84
N ALA A 34 -6.60 1.70 -4.21
CA ALA A 34 -7.34 1.46 -5.45
C ALA A 34 -6.43 1.59 -6.69
N ASN A 35 -5.54 2.60 -6.70
CA ASN A 35 -4.59 2.80 -7.79
C ASN A 35 -3.55 1.68 -7.87
N ALA A 36 -3.03 1.20 -6.73
CA ALA A 36 -2.13 0.04 -6.68
C ALA A 36 -2.81 -1.22 -7.25
N GLN A 37 -4.07 -1.46 -6.91
CA GLN A 37 -4.85 -2.58 -7.45
C GLN A 37 -4.99 -2.49 -8.98
N ALA A 38 -5.35 -1.31 -9.49
CA ALA A 38 -5.50 -1.08 -10.92
C ALA A 38 -4.16 -1.26 -11.68
N ALA A 39 -3.07 -0.71 -11.14
CA ALA A 39 -1.73 -0.82 -11.71
C ALA A 39 -1.25 -2.28 -11.75
N LEU A 40 -1.46 -3.04 -10.68
CA LEU A 40 -1.12 -4.47 -10.64
C LEU A 40 -1.88 -5.26 -11.70
N LEU A 41 -3.20 -5.09 -11.78
CA LEU A 41 -4.04 -5.81 -12.75
C LEU A 41 -3.72 -5.43 -14.20
N ALA A 42 -3.25 -4.21 -14.44
CA ALA A 42 -2.82 -3.74 -15.76
C ALA A 42 -1.35 -4.06 -16.10
N GLY A 43 -0.60 -4.73 -15.21
CA GLY A 43 0.83 -5.03 -15.41
C GLY A 43 1.75 -3.81 -15.39
N ARG A 44 1.30 -2.68 -14.81
CA ARG A 44 2.06 -1.41 -14.75
C ARG A 44 2.89 -1.34 -13.47
N PHE A 45 3.99 -2.10 -13.43
CA PHE A 45 4.80 -2.28 -12.22
C PHE A 45 5.39 -0.98 -11.65
N ALA A 46 5.85 -0.06 -12.51
CA ALA A 46 6.37 1.23 -12.06
C ALA A 46 5.30 2.11 -11.37
N GLU A 47 4.04 2.00 -11.80
CA GLU A 47 2.93 2.71 -11.17
C GLU A 47 2.52 2.05 -9.84
N LEU A 48 2.56 0.72 -9.79
CA LEU A 48 2.36 -0.04 -8.55
C LEU A 48 3.38 0.35 -7.47
N GLU A 49 4.67 0.43 -7.82
CA GLU A 49 5.73 0.83 -6.88
C GLU A 49 5.50 2.24 -6.34
N ARG A 50 5.14 3.21 -7.19
CA ARG A 50 4.79 4.57 -6.74
C ARG A 50 3.60 4.56 -5.79
N CYS A 51 2.56 3.78 -6.08
CA CYS A 51 1.39 3.68 -5.20
C CYS A 51 1.75 3.08 -3.84
N VAL A 52 2.63 2.08 -3.79
CA VAL A 52 3.11 1.47 -2.55
C VAL A 52 3.95 2.45 -1.73
N SER A 53 4.89 3.17 -2.37
CA SER A 53 5.66 4.22 -1.70
C SER A 53 4.76 5.32 -1.11
N HIS A 54 3.76 5.76 -1.88
CA HIS A 54 2.80 6.76 -1.41
C HIS A 54 1.96 6.25 -0.23
N GLN A 55 1.50 4.99 -0.25
CA GLN A 55 0.83 4.38 0.90
C GLN A 55 1.71 4.38 2.15
N GLN A 56 3.01 4.13 2.01
CA GLN A 56 3.95 4.14 3.14
C GLN A 56 4.12 5.54 3.72
N GLU A 57 4.25 6.56 2.88
CA GLU A 57 4.32 7.97 3.29
C GLU A 57 3.06 8.39 4.06
N LEU A 58 1.89 8.03 3.55
CA LEU A 58 0.61 8.34 4.19
C LEU A 58 0.46 7.63 5.55
N CYS A 59 0.89 6.37 5.66
CA CYS A 59 0.93 5.66 6.94
C CYS A 59 1.85 6.34 7.96
N ILE A 60 3.01 6.83 7.53
CA ILE A 60 3.94 7.58 8.39
C ILE A 60 3.31 8.91 8.83
N ALA A 61 2.65 9.63 7.92
CA ALA A 61 1.94 10.87 8.23
C ALA A 61 0.82 10.62 9.24
N LEU A 62 -0.01 9.60 9.03
CA LEU A 62 -1.09 9.22 9.95
C LEU A 62 -0.55 8.85 11.35
N ALA A 63 0.55 8.10 11.42
CA ALA A 63 1.18 7.75 12.70
C ALA A 63 1.72 8.98 13.44
N LYS A 64 2.32 9.94 12.71
CA LYS A 64 2.77 11.21 13.30
C LYS A 64 1.62 12.05 13.85
N LEU A 65 0.51 12.13 13.12
CA LEU A 65 -0.70 12.82 13.61
C LEU A 65 -1.26 12.14 14.86
N HIS A 66 -1.31 10.82 14.90
CA HIS A 66 -1.80 10.07 16.06
C HIS A 66 -0.92 10.26 17.30
N ASN A 67 0.40 10.31 17.12
CA ASN A 67 1.36 10.50 18.21
C ASN A 67 1.47 11.97 18.67
N GLY A 68 1.15 12.93 17.81
CA GLY A 68 1.17 14.37 18.12
C GLY A 68 -0.17 14.94 18.60
N ALA A 69 -1.27 14.19 18.47
CA ALA A 69 -2.60 14.64 18.89
C ALA A 69 -2.77 14.49 20.42
N SER A 70 -2.72 15.61 21.14
CA SER A 70 -3.35 15.70 22.46
C SER A 70 -4.86 15.52 22.27
N ARG A 71 -5.51 14.72 23.12
CA ARG A 71 -6.88 14.16 22.98
C ARG A 71 -8.02 15.20 23.05
N ALA A 72 -7.82 16.40 22.53
CA ALA A 72 -8.75 17.52 22.59
C ALA A 72 -9.38 17.79 21.22
N SER A 73 -10.38 17.01 20.84
CA SER A 73 -11.41 17.46 19.89
C SER A 73 -12.70 16.67 20.05
N THR A 74 -13.77 17.41 20.29
CA THR A 74 -15.16 17.01 20.59
C THR A 74 -16.06 16.96 19.35
N ASP A 75 -15.49 16.97 18.14
CA ASP A 75 -16.29 16.89 16.91
C ASP A 75 -16.64 15.42 16.56
N MET A 76 -17.87 15.02 16.89
CA MET A 76 -18.38 13.65 16.65
C MET A 76 -18.58 13.34 15.16
N ASP A 77 -18.96 14.32 14.35
CA ASP A 77 -19.23 14.09 12.93
C ASP A 77 -17.93 13.76 12.18
N ASN A 78 -16.85 14.47 12.51
CA ASN A 78 -15.53 14.17 11.96
C ASN A 78 -15.00 12.80 12.41
N LYS A 79 -15.29 12.37 13.65
CA LYS A 79 -14.95 11.01 14.10
C LYS A 79 -15.72 9.94 13.33
N ILE A 80 -17.03 10.12 13.12
CA ILE A 80 -17.86 9.17 12.37
C ILE A 80 -17.34 9.02 10.93
N ARG A 81 -17.01 10.14 10.27
CA ARG A 81 -16.46 10.13 8.90
C ARG A 81 -15.08 9.48 8.83
N LEU A 82 -14.22 9.74 9.81
CA LEU A 82 -12.91 9.09 9.92
C LEU A 82 -13.04 7.58 10.11
N VAL A 83 -13.93 7.11 10.98
CA VAL A 83 -14.19 5.69 11.21
C VAL A 83 -14.68 5.01 9.93
N SER A 84 -15.62 5.63 9.22
CA SER A 84 -16.12 5.11 7.94
C SER A 84 -15.00 5.00 6.89
N ALA A 85 -14.16 6.03 6.77
CA ALA A 85 -13.03 6.02 5.84
C ALA A 85 -12.01 4.93 6.20
N ALA A 86 -11.70 4.77 7.50
CA ALA A 86 -10.77 3.76 7.99
C ALA A 86 -11.29 2.33 7.75
N GLN A 87 -12.59 2.10 7.95
CA GLN A 87 -13.23 0.81 7.65
C GLN A 87 -13.13 0.45 6.16
N ARG A 88 -13.35 1.42 5.26
CA ARG A 88 -13.21 1.21 3.82
C ARG A 88 -11.77 0.84 3.44
N ALA A 89 -10.79 1.61 3.92
CA ALA A 89 -9.37 1.34 3.67
C ALA A 89 -8.95 -0.03 4.20
N HIS A 90 -9.41 -0.39 5.41
CA HIS A 90 -9.16 -1.71 6.00
C HIS A 90 -9.74 -2.85 5.15
N GLN A 91 -10.99 -2.70 4.71
CA GLN A 91 -11.65 -3.73 3.89
C GLN A 91 -10.96 -3.90 2.53
N GLN A 92 -10.60 -2.81 1.86
CA GLN A 92 -9.85 -2.84 0.59
C GLN A 92 -8.51 -3.56 0.75
N ASN A 93 -7.75 -3.22 1.80
CA ASN A 93 -6.48 -3.90 2.11
C ASN A 93 -6.65 -5.39 2.39
N LYS A 94 -7.70 -5.76 3.14
CA LYS A 94 -7.99 -7.16 3.48
C LYS A 94 -8.27 -7.99 2.23
N ILE A 95 -9.11 -7.49 1.32
CA ILE A 95 -9.44 -8.15 0.05
C ILE A 95 -8.19 -8.27 -0.82
N PHE A 96 -7.45 -7.18 -0.98
CA PHE A 96 -6.26 -7.15 -1.82
C PHE A 96 -5.19 -8.13 -1.33
N GLY A 97 -4.89 -8.11 -0.03
CA GLY A 97 -3.94 -9.03 0.57
C GLY A 97 -4.37 -10.50 0.43
N ALA A 98 -5.67 -10.79 0.50
CA ALA A 98 -6.18 -12.15 0.25
C ALA A 98 -5.96 -12.58 -1.22
N GLY A 99 -6.18 -11.67 -2.18
CA GLY A 99 -5.90 -11.88 -3.60
C GLY A 99 -4.42 -12.15 -3.86
N LEU A 100 -3.53 -11.30 -3.36
CA LEU A 100 -2.07 -11.46 -3.50
C LEU A 100 -1.57 -12.80 -2.95
N ARG A 101 -2.01 -13.19 -1.75
CA ARG A 101 -1.66 -14.50 -1.17
C ARG A 101 -2.14 -15.66 -2.04
N ARG A 102 -3.32 -15.55 -2.66
CA ARG A 102 -3.84 -16.59 -3.57
C ARG A 102 -3.01 -16.65 -4.85
N MET A 103 -2.69 -15.51 -5.45
CA MET A 103 -1.81 -15.44 -6.64
C MET A 103 -0.43 -16.02 -6.35
N GLN A 104 0.17 -15.68 -5.20
CA GLN A 104 1.45 -16.24 -4.78
C GLN A 104 1.42 -17.77 -4.66
N ARG A 105 0.36 -18.33 -4.06
CA ARG A 105 0.19 -19.80 -4.01
C ARG A 105 0.09 -20.42 -5.40
N HIS A 106 -0.64 -19.80 -6.33
CA HIS A 106 -0.73 -20.28 -7.70
C HIS A 106 0.63 -20.23 -8.42
N LEU A 107 1.40 -19.15 -8.26
CA LEU A 107 2.75 -19.04 -8.81
C LEU A 107 3.69 -20.11 -8.25
N GLU A 108 3.59 -20.40 -6.95
CA GLU A 108 4.36 -21.46 -6.31
C GLU A 108 3.99 -22.85 -6.84
N THR A 109 2.70 -23.14 -7.03
CA THR A 109 2.25 -24.36 -7.70
C THR A 109 2.80 -24.45 -9.12
N LEU A 110 2.72 -23.37 -9.89
CA LEU A 110 3.25 -23.31 -11.26
C LEU A 110 4.76 -23.57 -11.27
N ARG A 111 5.52 -22.95 -10.36
CA ARG A 111 6.96 -23.16 -10.21
C ARG A 111 7.29 -24.62 -9.92
N ARG A 112 6.52 -25.29 -9.05
CA ARG A 112 6.71 -26.73 -8.78
C ARG A 112 6.43 -27.60 -10.00
N VAL A 113 5.39 -27.29 -10.77
CA VAL A 113 5.08 -28.02 -12.01
C VAL A 113 6.19 -27.83 -13.04
N LEU A 114 6.67 -26.59 -13.22
CA LEU A 114 7.74 -26.27 -14.16
C LEU A 114 9.11 -26.82 -13.72
N ASN A 115 9.39 -26.87 -12.41
CA ASN A 115 10.61 -27.47 -11.89
C ASN A 115 10.58 -29.01 -11.92
N GLY A 116 9.40 -29.62 -11.78
CA GLY A 116 9.23 -31.09 -11.85
C GLY A 116 9.19 -31.61 -13.29
N ARG A 117 8.74 -30.79 -14.25
CA ARG A 117 8.90 -31.04 -15.68
C ARG A 117 10.24 -30.48 -16.12
N SER A 118 11.31 -31.25 -15.87
CA SER A 118 12.58 -31.00 -16.53
C SER A 118 12.32 -30.78 -18.02
N LEU A 119 12.49 -29.55 -18.50
CA LEU A 119 12.45 -29.15 -19.91
C LEU A 119 13.64 -29.74 -20.69
N THR A 120 14.25 -30.81 -20.18
CA THR A 120 15.26 -31.60 -20.87
C THR A 120 14.55 -32.57 -21.80
N TYR A 121 14.56 -32.23 -23.08
CA TYR A 121 14.39 -33.19 -24.16
C TYR A 121 15.35 -34.37 -23.94
N ASP A 122 14.79 -35.55 -23.67
CA ASP A 122 15.55 -36.81 -23.56
C ASP A 122 15.21 -37.68 -24.78
N PRO A 123 15.98 -37.60 -25.88
CA PRO A 123 15.72 -38.42 -27.04
C PRO A 123 16.08 -39.87 -26.71
N LYS A 124 15.11 -40.78 -26.87
CA LYS A 124 15.36 -42.22 -26.77
C LYS A 124 16.52 -42.61 -27.69
N PRO A 125 17.56 -43.30 -27.19
CA PRO A 125 18.63 -43.79 -28.04
C PRO A 125 18.05 -44.76 -29.07
N ILE A 126 18.17 -44.42 -30.36
CA ILE A 126 17.84 -45.34 -31.43
C ILE A 126 18.96 -46.38 -31.46
N THR A 127 18.66 -47.63 -31.08
CA THR A 127 19.60 -48.73 -31.25
C THR A 127 19.70 -49.04 -32.74
N PRO A 128 20.87 -48.91 -33.38
CA PRO A 128 20.99 -49.24 -34.80
C PRO A 128 20.80 -50.75 -35.00
N PRO A 129 20.18 -51.17 -36.12
CA PRO A 129 19.98 -52.59 -36.41
C PRO A 129 21.34 -53.28 -36.52
N GLN A 130 21.53 -54.34 -35.73
CA GLN A 130 22.72 -55.17 -35.80
C GLN A 130 22.79 -55.79 -37.20
N ARG A 131 23.89 -55.54 -37.92
CA ARG A 131 24.18 -56.28 -39.16
C ARG A 131 24.60 -57.69 -38.76
N GLU A 132 23.76 -58.65 -39.11
CA GLU A 132 24.10 -60.07 -39.06
C GLU A 132 25.29 -60.33 -39.99
N SER A 133 26.33 -60.98 -39.47
CA SER A 133 27.49 -61.47 -40.22
C SER A 133 27.44 -62.99 -40.31
#